data_AF-D2Z6J5-F1
#
_entry.id   AF-D2Z6J5-F1
#
_cell.length_a   1.000
_cell.length_b   1.000
_cell.length_c   1.000
_cell.angle_alpha   90.00
_cell.angle_beta   90.00
_cell.angle_gamma   90.00
#
_symmetry.space_group_name_H-M   'P 1'
#
loop_
_entity.id
_entity.type
_entity.pdbx_description
1 polymer ?
#
loop_
_entity_poly.entity_id
_entity_poly.type
_entity_poly.pdbx_seq_one_letter_code
_entity_poly.pdbx_strand_id
1 'polypeptide(L)'
;MAFYLKPDFSKVTGATVIDALGQAFYSLSLGMGFLDGLDWLCNNLLLTTCGILICLFAGWVVGDRMKKEVTNDGSRLFALLFPWTWILRVVAPAAILVIIYNGLK
;
A
#
# COMPACT_ATOMS: atom_id res chain seq x y z
N MET A 1 34.16 45.16 2.86
CA MET A 1 33.14 44.15 2.53
C MET A 1 33.74 42.75 2.36
N ALA A 2 34.82 42.38 3.06
CA ALA A 2 35.57 41.13 2.83
C ALA A 2 36.04 40.45 4.14
N PHE A 3 35.26 40.60 5.23
CA PHE A 3 35.66 40.18 6.58
C PHE A 3 34.79 39.05 7.16
N TYR A 4 33.85 38.50 6.38
CA TYR A 4 32.92 37.44 6.81
C TYR A 4 33.30 36.03 6.32
N LEU A 5 34.42 35.89 5.60
CA LEU A 5 34.89 34.64 4.99
C LEU A 5 36.27 34.23 5.52
N LYS A 6 36.48 34.31 6.83
CA LYS A 6 37.47 33.44 7.47
C LYS A 6 36.68 32.27 8.05
N PRO A 7 36.58 31.13 7.36
CA PRO A 7 36.09 29.91 7.98
C PRO A 7 37.01 29.61 9.16
N ASP A 8 36.55 29.93 10.36
CA ASP A 8 37.27 29.74 11.60
C ASP A 8 37.15 28.26 11.99
N PHE A 9 38.02 27.44 11.41
CA PHE A 9 38.09 26.00 11.68
C PHE A 9 38.51 25.69 13.12
N SER A 10 38.91 26.70 13.91
CA SER A 10 39.12 26.53 15.35
C SER A 10 37.80 26.24 16.10
N LYS A 11 36.63 26.56 15.52
CA LYS A 11 35.32 26.21 16.08
C LYS A 11 34.80 24.84 15.62
N VAL A 12 35.47 24.22 14.65
CA VAL A 12 35.21 22.84 14.23
C VAL A 12 36.08 21.93 15.09
N THR A 13 35.72 21.80 16.37
CA THR A 13 36.36 20.86 17.30
C THR A 13 35.68 19.49 17.18
N GLY A 14 36.36 18.39 17.53
CA GLY A 14 35.76 17.04 17.54
C GLY A 14 34.41 16.95 18.25
N ALA A 15 34.18 17.80 19.26
CA ALA A 15 32.88 17.95 19.92
C ALA A 15 31.76 18.44 18.98
N THR A 16 32.01 19.44 18.13
CA THR A 16 31.01 19.92 17.15
C THR A 16 30.70 18.91 16.05
N VAL A 17 31.68 18.06 15.70
CA VAL A 17 31.47 16.95 14.77
C VAL A 17 30.55 15.90 15.41
N ILE A 18 30.78 15.56 16.67
CA ILE A 18 29.93 14.62 17.43
C ILE A 18 28.52 15.18 17.64
N ASP A 19 28.38 16.47 17.96
CA ASP A 19 27.07 17.12 18.10
C ASP A 19 26.30 17.16 16.77
N ALA A 20 26.98 17.47 15.66
CA ALA A 20 26.37 17.46 14.33
C ALA A 20 25.95 16.03 13.91
N LEU A 21 26.77 15.01 14.23
CA LEU A 21 26.41 13.61 14.06
C LEU A 21 25.21 13.22 14.93
N GLY A 22 25.18 13.64 16.19
CA GLY A 22 24.05 13.42 17.10
C GLY A 22 22.76 14.03 16.57
N GLN A 23 22.81 15.25 16.02
CA GLN A 23 21.69 15.90 15.34
C GLN A 23 21.26 15.15 14.07
N ALA A 24 22.21 14.67 13.26
CA ALA A 24 21.91 13.89 12.07
C ALA A 24 21.21 12.56 12.41
N PHE A 25 21.70 11.84 13.43
CA PHE A 25 21.07 10.61 13.92
C PHE A 25 19.69 10.86 14.54
N TYR A 26 19.50 11.98 15.24
CA TYR A 26 18.20 12.35 15.79
C TYR A 26 17.16 12.59 14.68
N SER A 27 17.51 13.34 13.64
CA SER A 27 16.63 13.55 12.48
C SER A 27 16.34 12.24 11.74
N LEU A 28 17.32 11.35 11.63
CA LEU A 28 17.15 10.05 10.96
C LEU A 28 16.24 9.12 11.76
N SER A 29 16.41 9.04 13.08
CA SER A 29 15.57 8.22 13.96
C SER A 29 14.11 8.67 13.95
N LEU A 30 13.85 9.98 13.98
CA LEU A 30 12.51 10.54 13.85
C LEU A 30 11.92 10.26 12.46
N GLY A 31 12.72 10.40 11.41
CA GLY A 31 12.31 10.08 10.04
C GLY A 31 11.92 8.61 9.90
N MET A 32 12.72 7.70 10.46
CA MET A 32 12.47 6.26 10.40
C MET A 32 11.17 5.89 11.13
N GLY A 33 10.95 6.40 12.35
CA GLY A 33 9.71 6.13 13.09
C GLY A 33 8.45 6.67 12.38
N PHE A 34 8.55 7.81 11.69
CA PHE A 34 7.47 8.33 10.86
C PHE A 34 7.20 7.44 9.64
N LEU A 35 8.25 7.00 8.95
CA LEU A 35 8.13 6.09 7.81
C LEU A 35 7.55 4.73 8.22
N ASP A 36 7.99 4.16 9.34
CA ASP A 36 7.46 2.89 9.86
C ASP A 36 5.95 2.98 10.18
N GLY A 37 5.52 4.12 10.76
CA GLY A 37 4.10 4.37 11.01
C GLY A 37 3.28 4.51 9.72
N LEU A 38 3.86 5.15 8.70
CA LEU A 38 3.25 5.29 7.39
C LEU A 38 3.21 3.96 6.63
N ASP A 39 4.23 3.12 6.77
CA ASP A 39 4.28 1.77 6.22
C ASP A 39 3.23 0.86 6.88
N TRP A 40 3.04 0.94 8.20
CA TRP A 40 1.94 0.23 8.87
C TRP A 40 0.58 0.68 8.34
N LEU A 41 0.38 1.99 8.18
CA LEU A 41 -0.86 2.55 7.64
C LEU A 41 -1.09 2.08 6.19
N CYS A 42 -0.05 2.12 5.35
CA CYS A 42 -0.13 1.69 3.96
C CYS A 42 -0.40 0.20 3.84
N ASN A 43 0.35 -0.65 4.56
CA ASN A 43 0.29 -2.10 4.41
C ASN A 43 -0.94 -2.72 5.06
N ASN A 44 -1.35 -2.25 6.25
CA ASN A 44 -2.50 -2.82 6.94
C ASN A 44 -3.82 -2.14 6.56
N LEU A 45 -3.84 -0.82 6.46
CA LEU A 45 -5.07 -0.09 6.20
C LEU A 45 -5.28 0.12 4.70
N LEU A 46 -4.37 0.80 3.99
CA LEU A 46 -4.64 1.13 2.59
C LEU A 46 -4.65 -0.10 1.68
N LEU A 47 -3.67 -1.00 1.77
CA LEU A 47 -3.58 -2.15 0.87
C LEU A 47 -4.79 -3.08 1.04
N THR A 48 -5.09 -3.45 2.28
CA THR A 48 -6.22 -4.33 2.61
C THR A 48 -7.56 -3.66 2.27
N THR A 49 -7.74 -2.39 2.61
CA THR A 49 -9.00 -1.65 2.32
C THR A 49 -9.21 -1.46 0.81
N CYS A 50 -8.14 -1.13 0.07
CA CYS A 50 -8.20 -1.02 -1.39
C CYS A 50 -8.50 -2.38 -2.04
N GLY A 51 -7.93 -3.47 -1.53
CA GLY A 51 -8.24 -4.83 -2.01
C GLY A 51 -9.71 -5.20 -1.85
N ILE A 52 -10.32 -4.84 -0.72
CA ILE A 52 -11.75 -5.07 -0.44
C ILE A 52 -12.62 -4.27 -1.42
N LEU A 53 -12.30 -2.98 -1.62
CA LEU A 53 -13.02 -2.11 -2.55
C LEU A 53 -12.94 -2.65 -3.99
N ILE A 54 -11.75 -3.04 -4.46
CA ILE A 54 -11.55 -3.54 -5.82
C ILE A 54 -12.30 -4.84 -6.03
N CYS A 55 -12.22 -5.80 -5.10
CA CYS A 55 -12.93 -7.07 -5.27
C CYS A 55 -14.45 -6.91 -5.21
N LEU A 56 -14.97 -6.04 -4.32
CA LEU A 56 -16.41 -5.76 -4.25
C LEU A 56 -16.90 -5.11 -5.54
N PHE A 57 -16.12 -4.18 -6.10
CA PHE A 57 -16.43 -3.53 -7.37
C PHE A 57 -16.31 -4.49 -8.56
N ALA A 58 -15.26 -5.32 -8.62
CA ALA A 58 -15.06 -6.27 -9.71
C ALA A 58 -16.14 -7.37 -9.73
N GLY A 59 -16.51 -7.92 -8.57
CA GLY A 59 -17.54 -8.95 -8.47
C GLY A 59 -18.95 -8.45 -8.81
N TRP A 60 -19.27 -7.19 -8.48
CA TRP A 60 -20.61 -6.64 -8.65
C TRP A 60 -20.80 -5.79 -9.92
N VAL A 61 -19.77 -5.06 -10.36
CA VAL A 61 -19.84 -4.14 -11.52
C VAL A 61 -19.26 -4.75 -12.80
N VAL A 62 -18.18 -5.54 -12.69
CA VAL A 62 -17.45 -6.06 -13.87
C VAL A 62 -17.92 -7.47 -14.27
N GLY A 63 -18.60 -8.20 -13.38
CA GLY A 63 -19.09 -9.56 -13.64
C GLY A 63 -20.00 -9.70 -14.86
N ASP A 64 -20.83 -8.70 -15.16
CA ASP A 64 -21.71 -8.71 -16.33
C ASP A 64 -21.01 -8.26 -17.64
N ARG A 65 -19.89 -7.54 -17.55
CA ARG A 65 -19.04 -7.21 -18.71
C ARG A 65 -18.15 -8.38 -19.13
N MET A 66 -17.56 -9.09 -18.17
CA MET A 66 -16.74 -10.30 -18.41
C MET A 66 -17.52 -11.39 -19.13
N LYS A 67 -18.81 -11.56 -18.82
CA LYS A 67 -19.69 -12.51 -19.52
C LYS A 67 -19.84 -12.17 -21.01
N LYS A 68 -19.87 -10.88 -21.36
CA LYS A 68 -20.00 -10.43 -22.76
C LYS A 68 -18.70 -10.59 -23.54
N GLU A 69 -17.54 -10.34 -22.91
CA GLU A 69 -16.23 -10.56 -23.54
C GLU A 69 -15.88 -12.05 -23.68
N VAL A 70 -16.12 -12.88 -22.65
CA VAL A 70 -15.84 -14.33 -22.69
C VAL A 70 -16.81 -15.08 -23.63
N THR A 71 -18.03 -14.57 -23.80
CA THR A 71 -19.05 -15.15 -24.70
C THR A 71 -18.90 -14.66 -26.14
N ASN A 72 -18.04 -13.67 -26.41
CA ASN A 72 -17.78 -13.08 -27.73
C ASN A 72 -19.06 -12.95 -28.58
N ASP A 73 -20.02 -12.18 -28.05
CA ASP A 73 -21.32 -11.90 -28.69
C ASP A 73 -22.03 -13.15 -29.27
N GLY A 74 -21.99 -14.28 -28.54
CA GLY A 74 -22.94 -15.39 -28.74
C GLY A 74 -22.45 -16.59 -29.54
N SER A 75 -21.14 -16.76 -29.81
CA SER A 75 -20.67 -17.92 -30.58
C SER A 75 -20.28 -19.17 -29.77
N ARG A 76 -20.14 -19.09 -28.43
CA ARG A 76 -19.92 -20.29 -27.58
C ARG A 76 -20.77 -20.26 -26.31
N LEU A 77 -21.78 -21.13 -26.27
CA LEU A 77 -22.60 -21.42 -25.09
C LEU A 77 -21.75 -22.17 -24.05
N PHE A 78 -21.01 -21.43 -23.25
CA PHE A 78 -20.28 -22.00 -22.11
C PHE A 78 -21.29 -22.29 -21.00
N ALA A 79 -21.75 -23.55 -20.90
CA ALA A 79 -22.71 -24.00 -19.88
C ALA A 79 -22.21 -23.79 -18.43
N LEU A 80 -20.93 -23.47 -18.24
CA LEU A 80 -20.30 -23.16 -16.95
C LEU A 80 -20.42 -21.68 -16.53
N LEU A 81 -21.12 -20.82 -17.28
CA LEU A 81 -21.37 -19.42 -16.86
C LEU A 81 -22.20 -19.31 -15.58
N PHE A 82 -23.12 -20.25 -15.32
CA PHE A 82 -23.97 -20.23 -14.12
C PHE A 82 -23.16 -20.48 -12.84
N PRO A 83 -22.36 -21.56 -12.71
CA PRO A 83 -21.50 -21.78 -11.55
C PRO A 83 -20.38 -20.73 -11.42
N TRP A 84 -19.78 -20.32 -12.54
CA TRP A 84 -18.73 -19.29 -12.58
C TRP A 84 -19.19 -17.98 -11.95
N THR A 85 -20.39 -17.51 -12.32
CA THR A 85 -20.91 -16.22 -11.84
C THR A 85 -21.43 -16.30 -10.41
N TRP A 86 -21.87 -17.48 -9.98
CA TRP A 86 -22.23 -17.75 -8.59
C TRP A 86 -20.99 -17.81 -7.68
N ILE A 87 -19.91 -18.44 -8.14
CA ILE A 87 -18.60 -18.42 -7.48
C ILE A 87 -18.08 -16.99 -7.36
N LEU A 88 -18.11 -16.20 -8.44
CA LEU A 88 -17.65 -14.81 -8.38
C LEU A 88 -18.50 -13.90 -7.48
N ARG A 89 -19.78 -14.23 -7.25
CA ARG A 89 -20.67 -13.47 -6.35
C ARG A 89 -20.61 -13.93 -4.89
N VAL A 90 -20.26 -15.18 -4.60
CA VAL A 90 -20.31 -15.77 -3.24
C VAL A 90 -18.92 -16.13 -2.69
N VAL A 91 -18.05 -16.73 -3.51
CA VAL A 91 -16.70 -17.16 -3.09
C VAL A 91 -15.75 -15.97 -3.00
N ALA A 92 -15.86 -14.98 -3.89
CA ALA A 92 -15.04 -13.76 -3.83
C ALA A 92 -15.24 -12.94 -2.53
N PRO A 93 -16.47 -12.60 -2.08
CA PRO A 93 -16.65 -11.91 -0.80
C PRO A 93 -16.29 -12.78 0.41
N ALA A 94 -16.50 -14.10 0.34
CA ALA A 94 -16.11 -15.02 1.40
C ALA A 94 -14.58 -15.12 1.59
N ALA A 95 -13.81 -15.20 0.49
CA ALA A 95 -12.35 -15.23 0.55
C ALA A 95 -11.75 -13.98 1.21
N ILE A 96 -12.39 -12.83 1.01
CA ILE A 96 -11.95 -11.55 1.59
C ILE A 96 -12.30 -11.44 3.06
N LEU A 97 -13.49 -11.89 3.47
CA LEU A 97 -13.83 -12.01 4.90
C LEU A 97 -12.83 -12.88 5.66
N VAL A 98 -12.34 -13.95 5.03
CA VAL A 98 -11.29 -14.83 5.60
C VAL A 98 -9.94 -14.13 5.68
N ILE A 99 -9.55 -13.33 4.68
CA ILE A 99 -8.31 -12.54 4.71
C ILE A 99 -8.37 -11.50 5.83
N ILE A 100 -9.48 -10.79 6.01
CA ILE A 100 -9.66 -9.81 7.10
C ILE A 100 -9.55 -10.49 8.47
N TYR A 101 -10.21 -11.63 8.63
CA TYR A 101 -10.16 -12.36 9.91
C TYR A 101 -8.74 -12.81 10.28
N ASN A 102 -7.92 -13.16 9.29
CA ASN A 102 -6.53 -13.54 9.50
C ASN A 102 -5.56 -12.36 9.54
N GLY A 103 -5.88 -11.22 8.91
CA GLY A 103 -5.06 -10.00 8.94
C GLY A 103 -5.31 -9.11 10.16
N LEU A 104 -6.44 -9.30 10.86
CA LEU A 104 -6.75 -8.66 12.14
C LEU A 104 -6.12 -9.41 13.34
N LYS A 105 -5.50 -10.57 13.10
CA LYS A 105 -4.95 -11.47 14.11
C LYS A 105 -3.43 -11.55 13.99
#